data_AF-A0A1N7P1M6-F1
#
_entry.id   AF-A0A1N7P1M6-F1
#
_cell.length_a   1.000
_cell.length_b   1.000
_cell.length_c   1.000
_cell.angle_alpha   90.00
_cell.angle_beta   90.00
_cell.angle_gamma   90.00
#
_symmetry.space_group_name_H-M   'P 1'
#
loop_
_entity.id
_entity.type
_entity.pdbx_description
1 polymer ?
#
loop_
_entity_poly.entity_id
_entity_poly.type
_entity_poly.pdbx_seq_one_letter_code
_entity_poly.pdbx_strand_id
1 'polypeptide(L)'
;MTDMVNLDVATWEARCESLQAMAHAGCGLSYDLYQQRFSAAVEEHIVGLPGEMKSLAISVAVPFGYLAAGELAQVQIELAECGYCTHGIDPDCCPLGCGDLDHDDHEEPWQEPHPEVDEFDLLLEEVLCELRLGAERFDRKLADALAPLKGRGIASSDLPAR
;
A
#
# COMPACT_ATOMS: atom_id res chain seq x y z
N MET A 1 -29.89 -36.67 -42.38
CA MET A 1 -30.21 -37.24 -41.06
C MET A 1 -29.06 -36.88 -40.16
N THR A 2 -29.19 -35.78 -39.42
CA THR A 2 -28.16 -35.33 -38.47
C THR A 2 -28.28 -36.24 -37.27
N ASP A 3 -27.25 -37.01 -36.94
CA ASP A 3 -27.21 -37.79 -35.72
C ASP A 3 -27.40 -36.82 -34.53
N MET A 4 -28.53 -36.96 -33.85
CA MET A 4 -28.81 -36.30 -32.58
C MET A 4 -27.92 -36.94 -31.53
N VAL A 5 -26.67 -36.46 -31.44
CA VAL A 5 -25.85 -36.70 -30.27
C VAL A 5 -26.63 -36.09 -29.10
N ASN A 6 -27.01 -36.92 -28.13
CA ASN A 6 -27.77 -36.48 -26.96
C ASN A 6 -26.80 -36.23 -25.80
N LEU A 7 -27.00 -35.14 -25.05
CA LEU A 7 -26.19 -34.86 -23.87
C LEU A 7 -26.66 -35.76 -22.74
N ASP A 8 -25.77 -36.56 -22.17
CA ASP A 8 -26.06 -37.26 -20.93
C ASP A 8 -26.04 -36.28 -19.75
N VAL A 9 -27.22 -35.87 -19.32
CA VAL A 9 -27.42 -34.85 -18.28
C VAL A 9 -26.81 -35.28 -16.95
N ALA A 10 -26.94 -36.55 -16.55
CA ALA A 10 -26.40 -37.03 -15.28
C ALA A 10 -24.86 -36.99 -15.27
N THR A 11 -24.24 -37.38 -16.38
CA THR A 11 -22.78 -37.27 -16.52
C THR A 11 -22.33 -35.81 -16.54
N TRP A 12 -23.09 -34.92 -17.17
CA TRP A 12 -22.77 -33.49 -17.20
C TRP A 12 -22.94 -32.82 -15.83
N GLU A 13 -23.96 -33.18 -15.06
CA GLU A 13 -24.17 -32.71 -13.69
C GLU A 13 -23.02 -33.11 -12.76
N ALA A 14 -22.61 -34.38 -12.78
CA ALA A 14 -21.44 -34.85 -12.03
C ALA A 14 -20.15 -34.12 -12.45
N ARG A 15 -20.05 -33.71 -13.71
CA ARG A 15 -18.92 -32.90 -14.19
C ARG A 15 -19.01 -31.47 -13.66
N CYS A 16 -20.20 -30.86 -13.62
CA CYS A 16 -20.41 -29.55 -13.01
C CYS A 16 -20.04 -29.54 -11.53
N GLU A 17 -20.37 -30.58 -10.77
CA GLU A 17 -19.92 -30.74 -9.37
C GLU A 17 -18.39 -30.72 -9.24
N SER A 18 -17.70 -31.46 -10.12
CA SER A 18 -16.23 -31.47 -10.14
C SER A 18 -15.66 -30.10 -10.51
N LEU A 19 -16.22 -29.43 -11.51
CA LEU A 19 -15.78 -28.09 -11.93
C LEU A 19 -16.02 -27.06 -10.82
N GLN A 20 -17.15 -27.14 -10.12
CA GLN A 20 -17.46 -26.31 -8.96
C GLN A 20 -16.43 -26.52 -7.84
N ALA A 21 -16.10 -27.77 -7.50
CA ALA A 21 -15.10 -28.07 -6.48
C ALA A 21 -13.72 -27.48 -6.83
N MET A 22 -13.32 -27.57 -8.12
CA MET A 22 -12.08 -26.99 -8.62
C MET A 22 -12.11 -25.45 -8.61
N ALA A 23 -13.23 -24.83 -9.00
CA ALA A 23 -13.38 -23.38 -8.99
C ALA A 23 -13.35 -22.81 -7.56
N HIS A 24 -13.99 -23.51 -6.61
CA HIS A 24 -13.92 -23.17 -5.19
C HIS A 24 -12.49 -23.28 -4.64
N ALA A 25 -11.73 -24.28 -5.07
CA ALA A 25 -10.34 -24.44 -4.64
C ALA A 25 -9.48 -23.26 -5.12
N GLY A 26 -9.07 -22.41 -4.18
CA GLY A 26 -8.22 -21.25 -4.47
C GLY A 26 -8.97 -20.01 -4.98
N CYS A 27 -10.29 -19.92 -4.86
CA CYS A 27 -11.02 -18.66 -5.11
C CYS A 27 -10.88 -17.63 -3.97
N GLY A 28 -10.14 -17.94 -2.90
CA GLY A 28 -9.98 -17.03 -1.76
C GLY A 28 -11.28 -16.69 -1.04
N LEU A 29 -12.32 -17.53 -1.16
CA LEU A 29 -13.70 -17.27 -0.72
C LEU A 29 -14.39 -16.08 -1.41
N SER A 30 -13.84 -15.58 -2.52
CA SER A 30 -14.52 -14.61 -3.37
C SER A 30 -15.53 -15.33 -4.28
N TYR A 31 -16.79 -14.89 -4.23
CA TYR A 31 -17.85 -15.42 -5.08
C TYR A 31 -17.67 -15.01 -6.54
N ASP A 32 -17.22 -13.79 -6.81
CA ASP A 32 -16.97 -13.30 -8.17
C ASP A 32 -15.84 -14.08 -8.83
N LEU A 33 -14.74 -14.32 -8.10
CA LEU A 33 -13.63 -15.13 -8.60
C LEU A 33 -14.04 -16.60 -8.80
N TYR A 34 -14.89 -17.14 -7.92
CA TYR A 34 -15.50 -18.45 -8.12
C TYR A 34 -16.30 -18.49 -9.42
N GLN A 35 -17.21 -17.54 -9.64
CA GLN A 35 -18.08 -17.50 -10.82
C GLN A 35 -17.28 -17.38 -12.11
N GLN A 36 -16.26 -16.53 -12.14
CA GLN A 36 -15.37 -16.40 -13.30
C GLN A 36 -14.70 -17.72 -13.64
N ARG A 37 -14.10 -18.39 -12.65
CA ARG A 37 -13.36 -19.65 -12.86
C ARG A 37 -14.30 -20.79 -13.27
N PHE A 38 -15.43 -20.92 -12.59
CA PHE A 38 -16.42 -21.93 -12.91
C PHE A 38 -16.98 -21.74 -14.32
N SER A 39 -17.39 -20.52 -14.67
CA SER A 39 -17.99 -20.22 -15.97
C SER A 39 -17.00 -20.38 -17.12
N ALA A 40 -15.74 -19.97 -16.93
CA ALA A 40 -14.68 -20.20 -17.91
C ALA A 40 -14.45 -21.70 -18.15
N ALA A 41 -14.42 -22.51 -17.09
CA ALA A 41 -14.28 -23.95 -17.21
C ALA A 41 -15.48 -24.59 -17.91
N VAL A 42 -16.71 -24.15 -17.62
CA VAL A 42 -17.92 -24.62 -18.32
C VAL A 42 -17.84 -24.27 -19.82
N GLU A 43 -17.51 -23.03 -20.18
CA GLU A 43 -17.40 -22.60 -21.58
C GLU A 43 -16.40 -23.45 -22.37
N GLU A 44 -15.25 -23.79 -21.79
CA GLU A 44 -14.25 -24.68 -22.40
C GLU A 44 -14.86 -26.04 -22.81
N HIS A 45 -15.80 -26.56 -22.02
CA HIS A 45 -16.43 -27.86 -22.27
C HIS A 45 -17.58 -27.78 -23.28
N ILE A 46 -18.29 -26.66 -23.33
CA ILE A 46 -19.51 -26.51 -24.13
C ILE A 46 -19.27 -25.81 -25.47
N VAL A 47 -18.10 -25.21 -25.71
CA VAL A 47 -17.80 -24.45 -26.93
C VAL A 47 -17.97 -25.26 -28.22
N GLY A 48 -17.70 -26.57 -28.17
CA GLY A 48 -17.83 -27.48 -29.32
C GLY A 48 -19.20 -28.14 -29.45
N LEU A 49 -20.12 -27.92 -28.51
CA LEU A 49 -21.43 -28.57 -28.53
C LEU A 49 -22.37 -27.92 -29.55
N PRO A 50 -23.22 -28.71 -30.23
CA PRO A 50 -24.35 -28.19 -31.01
C PRO A 50 -25.26 -27.30 -30.18
N GLY A 51 -25.91 -26.31 -30.80
CA GLY A 51 -26.66 -25.26 -30.09
C GLY A 51 -27.71 -25.74 -29.09
N GLU A 52 -28.47 -26.80 -29.43
CA GLU A 52 -29.46 -27.38 -28.51
C GLU A 52 -28.80 -28.05 -27.29
N MET A 53 -27.70 -28.79 -27.51
CA MET A 53 -26.93 -29.42 -26.44
C MET A 53 -26.21 -28.38 -25.58
N LYS A 54 -25.65 -27.33 -26.19
CA LYS A 54 -25.03 -26.21 -25.49
C LYS A 54 -26.04 -25.53 -24.57
N SER A 55 -27.26 -25.27 -25.07
CA SER A 55 -28.34 -24.66 -24.29
C SER A 55 -28.75 -25.55 -23.10
N LEU A 56 -28.87 -26.85 -23.31
CA LEU A 56 -29.15 -27.81 -22.24
C LEU A 56 -28.00 -27.86 -21.21
N ALA A 57 -26.75 -27.92 -21.65
CA ALA A 57 -25.58 -27.94 -20.78
C ALA A 57 -25.50 -26.68 -19.92
N ILE A 58 -25.77 -25.50 -20.50
CA ILE A 58 -25.85 -24.22 -19.77
C ILE A 58 -26.94 -24.29 -18.71
N SER A 59 -28.15 -24.77 -19.05
CA SER A 59 -29.25 -24.84 -18.09
C SER A 59 -28.94 -25.72 -16.86
N VAL A 60 -28.15 -26.78 -17.04
CA VAL A 60 -27.66 -27.65 -15.96
C VAL A 60 -26.57 -26.98 -15.14
N ALA A 61 -25.75 -26.12 -15.74
CA ALA A 61 -24.64 -25.42 -15.07
C ALA A 61 -25.10 -24.16 -14.29
N VAL A 62 -26.22 -23.53 -14.66
CA VAL A 62 -26.75 -22.33 -13.99
C VAL A 62 -26.93 -22.49 -12.48
N PRO A 63 -27.53 -23.58 -11.94
CA PRO A 63 -27.64 -23.81 -10.50
C PRO A 63 -26.29 -23.85 -9.74
N PHE A 64 -25.21 -24.18 -10.44
CA PHE A 64 -23.86 -24.17 -9.88
C PHE A 64 -23.21 -22.79 -9.91
N GLY A 65 -23.84 -21.78 -10.52
CA GLY A 65 -23.33 -20.40 -10.59
C GLY A 65 -22.66 -20.05 -11.91
N TYR A 66 -23.04 -20.71 -13.01
CA TYR A 66 -22.63 -20.31 -14.35
C TYR A 66 -23.18 -18.94 -14.73
N LEU A 67 -22.34 -18.11 -15.33
CA LEU A 67 -22.69 -16.85 -15.99
C LEU A 67 -22.17 -16.84 -17.43
N ALA A 68 -22.97 -16.32 -18.34
CA ALA A 68 -22.50 -16.10 -19.71
C ALA A 68 -21.43 -14.99 -19.76
N ALA A 69 -20.60 -14.99 -20.79
CA ALA A 69 -19.51 -14.02 -20.94
C ALA A 69 -19.96 -12.54 -20.85
N GLY A 70 -21.15 -12.22 -21.38
CA GLY A 70 -21.71 -10.86 -21.28
C GLY A 70 -22.13 -10.47 -19.86
N GLU A 71 -22.64 -11.42 -19.08
CA GLU A 71 -23.03 -11.20 -17.68
C GLU A 71 -21.78 -11.04 -16.81
N LEU A 72 -20.76 -11.88 -17.02
CA LEU A 72 -19.46 -11.72 -16.34
C LEU A 72 -18.84 -10.36 -16.64
N ALA A 73 -18.86 -9.90 -17.89
CA ALA A 73 -18.33 -8.59 -18.25
C ALA A 73 -19.06 -7.46 -17.51
N GLN A 74 -20.37 -7.58 -17.34
CA GLN A 74 -21.15 -6.61 -16.56
C GLN A 74 -20.76 -6.63 -15.08
N VAL A 75 -20.58 -7.81 -14.47
CA VAL A 75 -20.06 -7.93 -13.09
C VAL A 75 -18.70 -7.24 -12.96
N GLN A 76 -17.79 -7.45 -13.92
CA GLN A 76 -16.46 -6.81 -13.88
C GLN A 76 -16.53 -5.29 -13.95
N ILE A 77 -17.47 -4.73 -14.71
CA ILE A 77 -17.69 -3.28 -14.78
C ILE A 77 -18.19 -2.77 -13.42
N GLU A 78 -19.17 -3.44 -12.83
CA GLU A 78 -19.72 -3.06 -11.52
C GLU A 78 -18.68 -3.13 -10.39
N LEU A 79 -17.83 -4.17 -10.41
CA LEU A 79 -16.71 -4.27 -9.47
C LEU A 79 -15.75 -3.08 -9.61
N ALA A 80 -15.38 -2.73 -10.83
CA ALA A 80 -14.49 -1.60 -11.09
C ALA A 80 -15.14 -0.25 -10.68
N GLU A 81 -16.43 -0.05 -10.97
CA GLU A 81 -17.18 1.14 -10.55
C GLU A 81 -17.26 1.28 -9.02
N CYS A 82 -17.26 0.16 -8.29
CA CYS A 82 -17.24 0.12 -6.84
C CYS A 82 -15.82 0.17 -6.23
N GLY A 83 -14.76 0.22 -7.04
CA GLY A 83 -13.37 0.24 -6.58
C GLY A 83 -12.81 -1.12 -6.15
N TYR A 84 -13.46 -2.23 -6.50
CA TYR A 84 -12.94 -3.57 -6.27
C TYR A 84 -12.00 -4.02 -7.41
N CYS A 85 -11.03 -4.88 -7.08
CA CYS A 85 -10.22 -5.52 -8.11
C CYS A 85 -11.08 -6.49 -8.95
N THR A 86 -10.52 -6.97 -10.07
CA THR A 86 -11.21 -7.94 -10.94
C THR A 86 -11.55 -9.25 -10.25
N HIS A 87 -11.00 -9.53 -9.07
CA HIS A 87 -11.29 -10.72 -8.27
C HIS A 87 -12.41 -10.50 -7.24
N GLY A 88 -13.07 -9.34 -7.23
CA GLY A 88 -14.17 -9.03 -6.30
C GLY A 88 -13.72 -8.73 -4.86
N ILE A 89 -12.46 -8.33 -4.68
CA ILE A 89 -11.87 -8.02 -3.37
C ILE A 89 -11.34 -6.58 -3.42
N ASP A 90 -11.34 -5.90 -2.29
CA ASP A 90 -10.62 -4.64 -2.14
C ASP A 90 -9.15 -4.82 -2.62
N PRO A 91 -8.64 -4.00 -3.55
CA PRO A 91 -7.31 -4.16 -4.11
C PRO A 91 -6.21 -4.28 -3.05
N ASP A 92 -6.28 -3.50 -1.97
CA ASP A 92 -5.30 -3.46 -0.87
C ASP A 92 -5.40 -4.68 0.05
N CYS A 93 -6.52 -5.40 0.00
CA CYS A 93 -6.75 -6.63 0.75
C CYS A 93 -6.59 -7.89 -0.11
N CYS A 94 -6.36 -7.76 -1.42
CA CYS A 94 -6.39 -8.90 -2.33
C CYS A 94 -5.13 -9.76 -2.15
N PRO A 95 -5.24 -11.08 -1.88
CA PRO A 95 -4.08 -11.95 -1.69
C PRO A 95 -3.25 -12.16 -2.98
N LEU A 96 -3.75 -11.69 -4.13
CA LEU A 96 -3.02 -11.67 -5.39
C LEU A 96 -2.17 -10.41 -5.58
N GLY A 97 -2.19 -9.46 -4.64
CA GLY A 97 -1.40 -8.23 -4.71
C GLY A 97 -1.94 -7.21 -5.72
N CYS A 98 -3.26 -7.02 -5.76
CA CYS A 98 -3.88 -6.10 -6.72
C CYS A 98 -3.66 -4.61 -6.38
N GLY A 99 -3.48 -4.25 -5.10
CA GLY A 99 -3.22 -2.86 -4.67
C GLY A 99 -1.85 -2.33 -5.11
N ASP A 100 -0.89 -3.21 -5.41
CA ASP A 100 0.46 -2.81 -5.82
C ASP A 100 0.53 -2.35 -7.30
N LEU A 101 -0.57 -2.47 -8.06
CA LEU A 101 -0.60 -2.19 -9.50
C LEU A 101 -0.83 -0.70 -9.84
N ASP A 102 -1.38 0.07 -8.88
CA ASP A 102 -1.69 1.51 -9.05
C ASP A 102 -0.59 2.43 -8.48
N HIS A 103 0.46 1.86 -7.89
CA HIS A 103 1.65 2.59 -7.53
C HIS A 103 2.51 2.78 -8.81
N ASP A 104 2.19 3.82 -9.59
CA ASP A 104 3.25 4.60 -10.22
C ASP A 104 4.10 5.12 -9.06
N ASP A 105 5.08 4.30 -8.66
CA ASP A 105 6.18 4.68 -7.79
C ASP A 105 6.97 5.76 -8.52
N HIS A 106 6.42 6.97 -8.53
CA HIS A 106 7.23 8.14 -8.25
C HIS A 106 7.85 7.85 -6.88
N GLU A 107 8.97 7.13 -6.88
CA GLU A 107 9.91 7.13 -5.79
C GLU A 107 10.22 8.62 -5.54
N GLU A 108 9.51 9.25 -4.62
CA GLU A 108 10.09 10.36 -3.91
C GLU A 108 11.38 9.77 -3.32
N PRO A 109 12.55 10.22 -3.81
CA PRO A 109 13.82 9.62 -3.44
C PRO A 109 13.88 9.56 -1.93
N TRP A 110 14.23 8.39 -1.37
CA TRP A 110 14.32 8.14 0.06
C TRP A 110 14.86 9.37 0.80
N GLN A 111 13.96 10.16 1.39
CA GLN A 111 14.37 11.28 2.21
C GLN A 111 14.89 10.66 3.49
N GLU A 112 16.22 10.71 3.68
CA GLU A 112 16.82 10.41 4.98
C GLU A 112 15.97 11.09 6.06
N PRO A 113 15.60 10.38 7.15
CA PRO A 113 14.84 11.00 8.21
C PRO A 113 15.55 12.30 8.58
N HIS A 114 14.82 13.42 8.49
CA HIS A 114 15.34 14.71 8.92
C HIS A 114 15.98 14.46 10.28
N PRO A 115 17.25 14.86 10.51
CA PRO A 115 17.85 14.66 11.81
C PRO A 115 16.87 15.25 12.81
N GLU A 116 16.39 14.40 13.72
CA GLU A 116 15.66 14.88 14.88
C GLU A 116 16.61 15.86 15.54
N VAL A 117 16.44 17.14 15.24
CA VAL A 117 17.06 18.21 16.01
C VAL A 117 16.38 18.09 17.34
N ASP A 118 17.03 17.33 18.24
CA ASP A 118 16.58 17.15 19.60
C ASP A 118 16.29 18.55 20.13
N GLU A 119 15.08 18.78 20.63
CA GLU A 119 14.69 20.05 21.23
C GLU A 119 15.70 20.49 22.31
N PHE A 120 16.41 19.52 22.89
CA PHE A 120 17.57 19.69 23.75
C PHE A 120 18.77 20.38 23.09
N ASP A 121 19.12 20.08 21.85
CA ASP A 121 20.27 20.67 21.15
C ASP A 121 20.02 22.15 20.81
N LEU A 122 18.79 22.52 20.44
CA LEU A 122 18.41 23.92 20.20
C LEU A 122 18.42 24.73 21.50
N LEU A 123 17.93 24.15 22.60
CA LEU A 123 18.01 24.75 23.93
C LEU A 123 19.46 24.90 24.41
N LEU A 124 20.33 23.94 24.08
CA LEU A 124 21.74 23.99 24.44
C LEU A 124 22.47 25.13 23.70
N GLU A 125 22.22 25.31 22.40
CA GLU A 125 22.80 26.44 21.65
C GLU A 125 22.34 27.80 22.20
N GLU A 126 21.07 27.94 22.57
CA GLU A 126 20.54 29.17 23.17
C GLU A 126 21.23 29.49 24.52
N VAL A 127 21.34 28.49 25.40
CA VAL A 127 22.00 28.64 26.70
C VAL A 127 23.50 28.97 26.55
N LEU A 128 24.18 28.32 25.61
CA LEU A 128 25.59 28.60 25.33
C LEU A 128 25.80 30.02 24.77
N CYS A 129 24.87 30.50 23.94
CA CYS A 129 24.90 31.86 23.41
C CYS A 129 24.78 32.91 24.54
N GLU A 130 23.82 32.73 25.44
CA GLU A 130 23.62 33.62 26.60
C GLU A 130 24.83 33.63 27.54
N LEU A 131 25.42 32.47 27.82
CA LEU A 131 26.64 32.36 28.63
C LEU A 131 27.82 33.12 27.99
N ARG A 132 27.98 33.00 26.66
CA ARG A 132 29.02 33.70 25.92
C ARG A 132 28.83 35.21 25.95
N LEU A 133 27.61 35.70 25.69
CA LEU A 133 27.28 37.12 25.78
C LEU A 133 27.51 37.66 27.20
N GLY A 134 27.19 36.86 28.22
CA GLY A 134 27.49 37.16 29.63
C GLY A 134 28.98 37.33 29.89
N ALA A 135 29.81 36.41 29.40
CA ALA A 135 31.27 36.46 29.53
C ALA A 135 31.86 37.68 28.81
N GLU A 136 31.45 37.96 27.57
CA GLU A 136 31.91 39.13 26.81
C GLU A 136 31.52 40.45 27.51
N ARG A 137 30.33 40.50 28.11
CA ARG A 137 29.89 41.65 28.91
C ARG A 137 30.72 41.82 30.19
N PHE A 138 31.10 40.72 30.83
CA PHE A 138 31.96 40.75 32.01
C PHE A 138 33.37 41.24 31.65
N ASP A 139 33.97 40.69 30.59
CA ASP A 139 35.29 41.09 30.10
C ASP A 139 35.33 42.58 29.72
N ARG A 140 34.28 43.09 29.07
CA ARG A 140 34.16 44.52 28.77
C ARG A 140 34.08 45.37 30.04
N LYS A 141 33.25 44.99 31.01
CA LYS A 141 33.17 45.70 32.30
C LYS A 141 34.52 45.69 33.03
N LEU A 142 35.23 44.56 32.99
CA LEU A 142 36.56 44.45 33.58
C LEU A 142 37.55 45.35 32.85
N ALA A 143 37.55 45.34 31.51
CA ALA A 143 38.39 46.21 30.70
C ALA A 143 38.13 47.69 30.99
N ASP A 144 36.87 48.11 31.10
CA ASP A 144 36.47 49.48 31.43
C ASP A 144 36.91 49.88 32.84
N ALA A 145 36.78 48.98 33.83
CA ALA A 145 37.23 49.21 35.19
C ALA A 145 38.76 49.31 35.31
N LEU A 146 39.49 48.55 34.48
CA LEU A 146 40.95 48.55 34.43
C LEU A 146 41.53 49.68 33.55
N ALA A 147 40.77 50.21 32.58
CA ALA A 147 41.18 51.29 31.70
C ALA A 147 41.79 52.51 32.44
N PRO A 148 41.19 53.05 33.52
CA PRO A 148 41.78 54.18 34.27
C PRO A 148 43.01 53.81 35.13
N LEU A 149 43.36 52.53 35.23
CA LEU A 149 44.58 52.04 35.87
C LEU A 149 45.70 51.80 34.83
N LYS A 150 45.35 51.63 33.55
CA LYS A 150 46.28 51.40 32.45
C LYS A 150 47.04 52.69 32.12
N GLY A 151 48.23 52.84 32.71
CA GLY A 151 49.06 54.05 32.63
C GLY A 151 49.46 54.60 34.00
N ARG A 152 48.83 54.13 35.08
CA ARG A 152 49.39 54.26 36.43
C ARG A 152 50.40 53.15 36.61
N GLY A 153 51.62 53.36 36.10
CA GLY A 153 52.74 52.58 36.58
C GLY A 153 52.82 52.82 38.08
N ILE A 154 52.45 51.82 38.88
CA ILE A 154 52.94 51.76 40.26
C ILE A 154 54.43 51.58 40.11
N ALA A 155 55.19 52.66 40.35
CA ALA A 155 56.62 52.53 40.42
C ALA A 155 56.92 51.63 41.63
N SER A 156 58.00 50.83 41.57
CA SER A 156 58.42 50.01 42.71
C SER A 156 58.63 50.85 44.00
N SER A 157 58.72 52.17 43.88
CA SER A 157 58.80 53.15 44.98
C SER A 157 57.48 53.43 45.70
N ASP A 158 56.33 53.04 45.14
CA ASP A 158 55.00 53.35 45.68
C ASP A 158 54.41 52.22 46.55
N LEU A 159 55.12 51.10 46.67
CA LEU A 159 54.82 50.03 47.60
C LEU A 159 55.42 50.38 48.98
N PRO A 160 54.68 50.26 50.09
CA PRO A 160 55.22 50.55 51.42
C PRO A 160 56.39 49.61 51.72
N ALA A 161 57.52 50.19 52.15
CA ALA A 161 58.68 49.41 52.59
C ALA A 161 58.27 48.49 53.74
N ARG A 162 58.69 47.23 53.65
CA ARG A 162 58.55 46.22 54.72
C ARG A 162 59.28 46.64 55.98
#